data_AF-A0A832JMQ1-F1
#
_entry.id   AF-A0A832JMQ1-F1
#
_cell.length_a   1.000
_cell.length_b   1.000
_cell.length_c   1.000
_cell.angle_alpha   90.00
_cell.angle_beta   90.00
_cell.angle_gamma   90.00
#
_symmetry.space_group_name_H-M   'P 1'
#
loop_
_entity.id
_entity.type
_entity.pdbx_description
1 polymer ?
#
loop_
_entity_poly.entity_id
_entity_poly.type
_entity_poly.pdbx_seq_one_letter_code
_entity_poly.pdbx_strand_id
1 'polypeptide(L)'
;MALELNEKMVGELVRRVLREMLAEGCARPLEEGRQAPGQGRPGKLSPSDYPLAERRPEMLRTPTGKGLHEVTLDNLLSGKVGYEDLRITPEALEWQAQIAESAGYPQVAANLRRAAELVKVPDERLLQIYNALRPHRSTKEELLAIADELEGRYGARTCAAFVREAAEVYQRRKLLKGDIPAL
;
A
#
# COMPACT_ATOMS: atom_id res chain seq x y z
N MET A 1 -7.98 -32.49 -26.18
CA MET A 1 -8.44 -33.12 -24.91
C MET A 1 -7.51 -32.87 -23.72
N ALA A 2 -6.18 -32.84 -23.87
CA ALA A 2 -5.26 -32.58 -22.74
C ALA A 2 -5.22 -31.11 -22.24
N LEU A 3 -5.46 -30.12 -23.11
CA LEU A 3 -5.43 -28.69 -22.75
C LEU A 3 -6.67 -28.24 -21.95
N GLU A 4 -7.86 -28.73 -22.28
CA GLU A 4 -9.10 -28.44 -21.52
C GLU A 4 -9.07 -29.01 -20.08
N LEU A 5 -8.30 -30.08 -19.87
CA LEU A 5 -8.10 -30.66 -18.53
C LEU A 5 -7.33 -29.69 -17.62
N ASN A 6 -6.41 -28.90 -18.19
CA ASN A 6 -5.56 -28.00 -17.42
C ASN A 6 -6.32 -26.75 -16.97
N GLU A 7 -7.17 -26.17 -17.82
CA GLU A 7 -7.99 -25.01 -17.43
C GLU A 7 -9.04 -25.36 -16.38
N LYS A 8 -9.68 -26.53 -16.48
CA LYS A 8 -10.64 -27.01 -15.47
C LYS A 8 -9.96 -27.26 -14.13
N MET A 9 -8.77 -27.88 -14.15
CA MET A 9 -8.00 -28.18 -12.95
C MET A 9 -7.44 -26.91 -12.28
N VAL A 10 -6.96 -25.95 -13.08
CA VAL A 10 -6.53 -24.62 -12.58
C VAL A 10 -7.73 -23.85 -12.02
N GLY A 11 -8.88 -23.87 -12.70
CA GLY A 11 -10.11 -23.24 -12.21
C GLY A 11 -10.61 -23.86 -10.89
N GLU A 12 -10.49 -25.17 -10.71
CA GLU A 12 -10.80 -25.83 -9.45
C GLU A 12 -9.81 -25.49 -8.33
N LEU A 13 -8.51 -25.38 -8.64
CA LEU A 13 -7.50 -24.95 -7.68
C LEU A 13 -7.76 -23.52 -7.21
N VAL A 14 -8.02 -22.59 -8.12
CA VAL A 14 -8.34 -21.19 -7.81
C VAL A 14 -9.61 -21.09 -6.97
N ARG A 15 -10.66 -21.85 -7.31
CA ARG A 15 -11.90 -21.93 -6.49
C ARG A 15 -11.69 -22.55 -5.11
N ARG A 16 -10.66 -23.36 -4.93
CA ARG A 16 -10.29 -23.93 -3.63
C ARG A 16 -9.56 -22.90 -2.77
N VAL A 17 -8.55 -22.25 -3.34
CA VAL A 17 -7.78 -21.19 -2.67
C VAL A 17 -8.66 -20.00 -2.29
N LEU A 18 -9.57 -19.56 -3.18
CA LEU A 18 -10.52 -18.50 -2.87
C LEU A 18 -11.47 -18.88 -1.73
N ARG A 19 -11.88 -20.15 -1.65
CA ARG A 19 -12.70 -20.63 -0.52
C ARG A 19 -11.91 -20.66 0.79
N GLU A 20 -10.65 -21.08 0.74
CA GLU A 20 -9.77 -21.08 1.91
C GLU A 20 -9.49 -19.65 2.40
N MET A 21 -9.24 -18.70 1.49
CA MET A 21 -9.08 -17.28 1.83
C MET A 21 -10.36 -16.63 2.38
N LEU A 22 -11.53 -17.02 1.90
CA LEU A 22 -12.83 -16.56 2.42
C LEU A 22 -13.21 -17.23 3.74
N ALA A 23 -12.73 -18.46 3.99
CA ALA A 23 -12.98 -19.19 5.23
C ALA A 23 -12.06 -18.73 6.38
N GLU A 24 -10.85 -18.26 6.08
CA GLU A 24 -9.88 -17.79 7.08
C GLU A 24 -9.87 -16.26 7.28
N GLY A 25 -10.69 -15.50 6.54
CA GLY A 25 -10.73 -14.04 6.59
C GLY A 25 -12.14 -13.45 6.63
N CYS A 26 -12.46 -12.79 7.75
CA CYS A 26 -13.63 -11.92 7.98
C CYS A 26 -14.97 -12.59 8.32
N ALA A 27 -15.06 -13.09 9.56
CA ALA A 27 -16.32 -13.13 10.30
C ALA A 27 -16.14 -12.54 11.71
N ARG A 28 -16.29 -11.21 11.81
CA ARG A 28 -16.86 -10.57 13.00
C ARG A 28 -17.84 -9.51 12.53
N PRO A 29 -19.14 -9.60 12.87
CA PRO A 29 -20.05 -8.49 12.69
C PRO A 29 -19.57 -7.35 13.60
N LEU A 30 -19.24 -6.20 13.01
CA LEU A 30 -19.15 -4.95 13.75
C LEU A 30 -20.57 -4.39 13.82
N GLU A 31 -21.20 -4.44 15.00
CA GLU A 31 -22.46 -3.75 15.23
C GLU A 31 -22.27 -2.23 15.36
N GLU A 32 -23.06 -1.55 14.53
CA GLU A 32 -23.64 -0.20 14.54
C GLU A 32 -22.92 1.02 15.15
N GLY A 33 -22.73 2.04 14.30
CA GLY A 33 -22.70 3.45 14.69
C GLY A 33 -23.48 4.30 13.68
N ARG A 34 -24.60 4.88 14.10
CA ARG A 34 -25.44 5.83 13.34
C ARG A 34 -24.60 6.87 12.59
N GLN A 35 -24.79 7.03 11.29
CA GLN A 35 -24.26 8.16 10.53
C GLN A 35 -25.38 9.12 10.12
N ALA A 36 -25.22 10.39 10.51
CA ALA A 36 -25.91 11.53 9.91
C ALA A 36 -25.30 11.82 8.52
N PRO A 37 -26.07 12.33 7.55
CA PRO A 37 -25.56 12.58 6.20
C PRO A 37 -24.69 13.85 6.21
N GLY A 38 -23.37 13.67 6.24
CA GLY A 38 -22.41 14.74 5.97
C GLY A 38 -22.25 14.91 4.46
N GLN A 39 -22.82 15.96 3.89
CA GLN A 39 -22.62 16.35 2.50
C GLN A 39 -21.13 16.59 2.24
N GLY A 40 -20.51 15.73 1.43
CA GLY A 40 -19.12 15.88 1.02
C GLY A 40 -18.89 17.20 0.29
N ARG A 41 -17.79 17.89 0.65
CA ARG A 41 -17.30 19.03 -0.14
C ARG A 41 -17.04 18.57 -1.58
N PRO A 42 -17.41 19.36 -2.61
CA PRO A 42 -17.21 18.95 -3.99
C PRO A 42 -15.72 18.72 -4.24
N GLY A 43 -15.35 17.46 -4.54
CA GLY A 43 -13.99 17.05 -4.90
C GLY A 43 -13.25 16.13 -3.92
N LYS A 44 -13.78 15.83 -2.72
CA LYS A 44 -13.19 14.81 -1.82
C LYS A 44 -14.04 13.54 -1.80
N LEU A 45 -13.39 12.38 -1.92
CA LEU A 45 -14.06 11.09 -1.81
C LEU A 45 -14.51 10.82 -0.38
N SER A 46 -15.59 10.04 -0.26
CA SER A 46 -16.30 9.78 0.99
C SER A 46 -16.55 8.29 1.19
N PRO A 47 -17.04 7.84 2.37
CA PRO A 47 -17.31 6.43 2.61
C PRO A 47 -18.34 5.83 1.64
N SER A 48 -19.23 6.62 1.05
CA SER A 48 -20.19 6.14 0.05
C SER A 48 -19.56 5.79 -1.30
N ASP A 49 -18.33 6.27 -1.58
CA ASP A 49 -17.59 5.92 -2.79
C ASP A 49 -16.83 4.59 -2.63
N TYR A 50 -16.83 3.99 -1.44
CA TYR A 50 -16.20 2.69 -1.17
C TYR A 50 -17.21 1.52 -1.36
N PRO A 51 -16.79 0.36 -1.88
CA PRO A 51 -15.47 0.05 -2.47
C PRO A 51 -15.27 0.70 -3.85
N LEU A 52 -14.10 1.29 -4.10
CA LEU A 52 -13.80 1.99 -5.36
C LEU A 52 -13.93 1.09 -6.60
N ALA A 53 -13.58 -0.20 -6.49
CA ALA A 53 -13.68 -1.14 -7.60
C ALA A 53 -15.12 -1.39 -8.08
N GLU A 54 -16.12 -1.18 -7.22
CA GLU A 54 -17.54 -1.36 -7.56
C GLU A 54 -18.21 -0.02 -7.86
N ARG A 55 -17.91 1.01 -7.06
CA ARG A 55 -18.61 2.30 -7.10
C ARG A 55 -18.00 3.29 -8.10
N ARG A 56 -16.68 3.21 -8.33
CA ARG A 56 -15.89 4.15 -9.14
C ARG A 56 -14.78 3.44 -9.96
N PRO A 57 -15.04 2.31 -10.65
CA PRO A 57 -13.99 1.55 -11.35
C PRO A 57 -13.27 2.36 -12.43
N GLU A 58 -13.91 3.38 -13.01
CA GLU A 58 -13.37 4.27 -14.03
C GLU A 58 -12.17 5.10 -13.56
N MET A 59 -12.08 5.34 -12.26
CA MET A 59 -10.98 6.07 -11.63
C MET A 59 -9.73 5.19 -11.50
N LEU A 60 -9.90 3.89 -11.33
CA LEU A 60 -8.80 2.97 -11.07
C LEU A 60 -8.00 2.68 -12.35
N ARG A 61 -6.72 3.05 -12.31
CA ARG A 61 -5.75 2.83 -13.37
C ARG A 61 -4.54 2.10 -12.84
N THR A 62 -3.94 1.27 -13.69
CA THR A 62 -2.62 0.68 -13.43
C THR A 62 -1.52 1.73 -13.58
N PRO A 63 -0.29 1.47 -13.11
CA PRO A 63 0.84 2.39 -13.30
C PRO A 63 1.16 2.70 -14.76
N THR A 64 0.84 1.80 -15.70
CA THR A 64 1.01 2.07 -17.14
C THR A 64 -0.22 2.71 -17.80
N GLY A 65 -1.27 3.01 -17.02
CA GLY A 65 -2.45 3.74 -17.46
C GLY A 65 -3.64 2.87 -17.90
N LYS A 66 -3.54 1.54 -17.79
CA LYS A 66 -4.65 0.64 -18.17
C LYS A 66 -5.79 0.72 -17.18
N GLY A 67 -7.02 0.54 -17.66
CA GLY A 67 -8.19 0.40 -16.80
C GLY A 67 -8.21 -0.94 -16.06
N LEU A 68 -8.89 -0.99 -14.92
CA LEU A 68 -9.04 -2.24 -14.14
C LEU A 68 -9.64 -3.39 -14.97
N HIS A 69 -10.58 -3.10 -15.88
CA HIS A 69 -11.22 -4.07 -16.77
C HIS A 69 -10.25 -4.71 -17.79
N GLU A 70 -9.09 -4.11 -18.03
CA GLU A 70 -8.07 -4.65 -18.92
C GLU A 70 -7.21 -5.70 -18.21
N VAL A 71 -7.22 -5.73 -16.88
CA VAL A 71 -6.49 -6.71 -16.06
C VAL A 71 -7.24 -8.04 -16.08
N THR A 72 -7.04 -8.79 -17.16
CA THR A 72 -7.67 -10.11 -17.41
C THR A 72 -6.59 -11.17 -17.64
N LEU A 73 -6.97 -12.45 -17.46
CA LEU A 73 -6.06 -13.58 -17.71
C LEU A 73 -5.58 -13.60 -19.17
N ASP A 74 -6.48 -13.34 -20.13
CA ASP A 74 -6.13 -13.33 -21.55
C ASP A 74 -5.10 -12.25 -21.88
N ASN A 75 -5.27 -11.04 -21.33
CA ASN A 75 -4.33 -9.94 -21.54
C ASN A 75 -2.99 -10.19 -20.83
N LEU A 76 -2.98 -10.91 -19.72
CA LEU A 76 -1.76 -11.36 -19.06
C LEU A 76 -1.02 -12.39 -19.91
N LEU A 77 -1.73 -13.40 -20.42
CA LEU A 77 -1.15 -14.45 -21.29
C LEU A 77 -0.66 -13.89 -22.62
N SER A 78 -1.35 -12.89 -23.17
CA SER A 78 -0.91 -12.21 -24.40
C SER A 78 0.21 -11.19 -24.19
N GLY A 79 0.67 -10.98 -22.95
CA GLY A 79 1.68 -9.98 -22.61
C GLY A 79 1.21 -8.53 -22.75
N LYS A 80 -0.10 -8.28 -22.89
CA LYS A 80 -0.66 -6.92 -22.93
C LYS A 80 -0.63 -6.29 -21.54
N VAL A 81 -0.87 -7.08 -20.49
CA VAL A 81 -0.76 -6.68 -19.08
C VAL A 81 0.47 -7.35 -18.48
N GLY A 82 1.35 -6.56 -17.86
CA GLY A 82 2.56 -7.03 -17.20
C GLY A 82 2.44 -7.07 -15.67
N TYR A 83 3.51 -7.49 -14.99
CA TYR A 83 3.56 -7.48 -13.52
C TYR A 83 3.54 -6.05 -12.96
N GLU A 84 4.12 -5.09 -13.67
CA GLU A 84 4.07 -3.67 -13.32
C GLU A 84 2.65 -3.11 -13.30
N ASP A 85 1.74 -3.68 -14.08
CA ASP A 85 0.33 -3.29 -14.14
C ASP A 85 -0.48 -3.79 -12.95
N LEU A 86 0.02 -4.79 -12.23
CA LEU A 86 -0.63 -5.36 -11.05
C LEU A 86 -0.28 -4.61 -9.75
N ARG A 87 0.40 -3.47 -9.86
CA ARG A 87 0.76 -2.61 -8.72
C ARG A 87 -0.28 -1.51 -8.52
N ILE A 88 -0.44 -1.07 -7.26
CA ILE A 88 -1.29 0.08 -6.93
C ILE A 88 -0.59 1.40 -7.31
N THR A 89 -1.38 2.41 -7.68
CA THR A 89 -0.86 3.75 -7.99
C THR A 89 -0.88 4.68 -6.77
N PRO A 90 -0.05 5.74 -6.74
CA PRO A 90 -0.11 6.77 -5.70
C PRO A 90 -1.50 7.42 -5.58
N GLU A 91 -2.17 7.65 -6.70
CA GLU A 91 -3.50 8.27 -6.78
C GLU A 91 -4.57 7.39 -6.10
N ALA A 92 -4.52 6.07 -6.36
CA ALA A 92 -5.44 5.14 -5.71
C ALA A 92 -5.26 5.11 -4.18
N LEU A 93 -4.02 5.19 -3.69
CA LEU A 93 -3.74 5.28 -2.25
C LEU A 93 -4.21 6.61 -1.64
N GLU A 94 -4.10 7.73 -2.37
CA GLU A 94 -4.63 9.02 -1.93
C GLU A 94 -6.17 9.00 -1.87
N TRP A 95 -6.85 8.40 -2.85
CA TRP A 95 -8.30 8.23 -2.80
C TRP A 95 -8.76 7.41 -1.60
N GLN A 96 -8.07 6.31 -1.32
CA GLN A 96 -8.32 5.51 -0.11
C GLN A 96 -8.02 6.32 1.16
N ALA A 97 -6.99 7.17 1.15
CA ALA A 97 -6.70 8.06 2.27
C ALA A 97 -7.82 9.09 2.52
N GLN A 98 -8.42 9.65 1.47
CA GLN A 98 -9.57 10.57 1.59
C GLN A 98 -10.80 9.87 2.16
N ILE A 99 -11.09 8.65 1.70
CA ILE A 99 -12.17 7.82 2.23
C ILE A 99 -11.92 7.50 3.71
N ALA A 100 -10.71 7.08 4.08
CA ALA A 100 -10.36 6.78 5.46
C ALA A 100 -10.46 8.02 6.37
N GLU A 101 -9.97 9.18 5.91
CA GLU A 101 -10.03 10.44 6.65
C GLU A 101 -11.49 10.87 6.90
N SER A 102 -12.35 10.80 5.87
CA SER A 102 -13.77 11.14 5.97
C SER A 102 -14.59 10.13 6.78
N ALA A 103 -14.14 8.87 6.85
CA ALA A 103 -14.70 7.85 7.73
C ALA A 103 -14.26 7.99 9.21
N GLY A 104 -13.39 8.94 9.54
CA GLY A 104 -12.90 9.16 10.91
C GLY A 104 -11.66 8.37 11.28
N TYR A 105 -10.87 7.89 10.30
CA TYR A 105 -9.62 7.16 10.50
C TYR A 105 -8.38 7.96 10.03
N PRO A 106 -8.02 9.06 10.70
CA PRO A 106 -6.94 9.95 10.24
C PRO A 106 -5.56 9.29 10.25
N GLN A 107 -5.28 8.34 11.16
CA GLN A 107 -4.01 7.62 11.19
C GLN A 107 -3.87 6.66 10.00
N VAL A 108 -4.97 6.03 9.59
CA VAL A 108 -4.99 5.18 8.38
C VAL A 108 -4.76 6.04 7.14
N ALA A 109 -5.41 7.19 7.05
CA ALA A 109 -5.20 8.14 5.97
C ALA A 109 -3.73 8.61 5.88
N ALA A 110 -3.13 8.99 7.01
CA ALA A 110 -1.71 9.36 7.06
C ALA A 110 -0.79 8.22 6.62
N ASN A 111 -1.09 6.97 7.02
CA ASN A 111 -0.33 5.80 6.59
C ASN A 111 -0.43 5.57 5.07
N LEU A 112 -1.63 5.66 4.51
CA LEU A 112 -1.86 5.49 3.07
C LEU A 112 -1.15 6.57 2.25
N ARG A 113 -1.10 7.82 2.74
CA ARG A 113 -0.34 8.90 2.09
C ARG A 113 1.16 8.65 2.09
N ARG A 114 1.72 8.13 3.19
CA ARG A 114 3.12 7.66 3.20
C ARG A 114 3.34 6.52 2.22
N ALA A 115 2.43 5.55 2.18
CA ALA A 115 2.51 4.46 1.21
C ALA A 115 2.48 4.97 -0.24
N ALA A 116 1.69 6.01 -0.53
CA ALA A 116 1.62 6.63 -1.85
C ALA A 116 2.97 7.22 -2.29
N GLU A 117 3.71 7.85 -1.37
CA GLU A 117 5.08 8.33 -1.63
C GLU A 117 6.04 7.17 -1.97
N LEU A 118 5.86 6.02 -1.33
CA LEU A 118 6.74 4.86 -1.46
C LEU A 118 6.51 4.02 -2.73
N VAL A 119 5.40 4.22 -3.47
CA VAL A 119 5.13 3.49 -4.73
C VAL A 119 6.25 3.70 -5.77
N LYS A 120 6.93 4.86 -5.73
CA LYS A 120 8.05 5.17 -6.64
C LYS A 120 9.38 4.54 -6.21
N VAL A 121 9.46 4.01 -4.99
CA VAL A 121 10.68 3.40 -4.45
C VAL A 121 10.74 1.94 -4.93
N PRO A 122 11.84 1.50 -5.57
CA PRO A 122 11.97 0.10 -5.98
C PRO A 122 11.87 -0.88 -4.81
N ASP A 123 11.24 -2.04 -5.02
CA ASP A 123 10.97 -3.06 -3.98
C ASP A 123 12.24 -3.44 -3.19
N GLU A 124 13.36 -3.67 -3.89
CA GLU A 124 14.64 -3.99 -3.24
C GLU A 124 15.12 -2.84 -2.34
N ARG A 125 15.00 -1.59 -2.81
CA ARG A 125 15.40 -0.42 -2.05
C ARG A 125 14.50 -0.24 -0.82
N LEU A 126 13.21 -0.51 -0.96
CA LEU A 126 12.26 -0.46 0.15
C LEU A 126 12.66 -1.45 1.27
N LEU A 127 13.06 -2.67 0.90
CA LEU A 127 13.57 -3.65 1.87
C LEU A 127 14.89 -3.24 2.52
N GLN A 128 15.78 -2.58 1.79
CA GLN A 128 17.02 -2.04 2.36
C GLN A 128 16.72 -0.94 3.40
N ILE A 129 15.82 -0.01 3.09
CA ILE A 129 15.39 1.05 4.02
C ILE A 129 14.73 0.44 5.26
N TYR A 130 13.83 -0.52 5.07
CA TYR A 130 13.21 -1.24 6.19
C TYR A 130 14.25 -1.91 7.09
N ASN A 131 15.23 -2.60 6.51
CA ASN A 131 16.29 -3.24 7.30
C ASN A 131 17.18 -2.21 8.00
N ALA A 132 17.49 -1.08 7.38
CA ALA A 132 18.27 0.00 7.98
C ALA A 132 17.57 0.62 9.21
N LEU A 133 16.24 0.70 9.18
CA LEU A 133 15.43 1.19 10.30
C LEU A 133 15.31 0.18 11.46
N ARG A 134 15.75 -1.07 11.32
CA ARG A 134 15.72 -2.02 12.44
C ARG A 134 16.76 -1.65 13.50
N PRO A 135 16.52 -1.97 14.78
CA PRO A 135 17.47 -1.67 15.85
C PRO A 135 18.89 -2.15 15.55
N HIS A 136 19.87 -1.28 15.83
CA HIS A 136 21.32 -1.51 15.70
C HIS A 136 21.81 -1.82 14.28
N ARG A 137 21.04 -1.46 13.25
CA ARG A 137 21.43 -1.70 11.85
C ARG A 137 22.18 -0.55 11.21
N SER A 138 21.82 0.68 11.58
CA SER A 138 22.37 1.87 10.93
C SER A 138 22.94 2.88 11.90
N THR A 139 23.92 3.66 11.43
CA THR A 139 24.37 4.87 12.10
C THR A 139 23.38 6.02 11.85
N LYS A 140 23.55 7.13 12.57
CA LYS A 140 22.71 8.32 12.36
C LYS A 140 22.88 8.87 10.95
N GLU A 141 24.11 8.93 10.46
CA GLU A 141 24.48 9.46 9.16
C GLU A 141 23.87 8.61 8.03
N GLU A 142 23.87 7.29 8.17
CA GLU A 142 23.22 6.38 7.22
C GLU A 142 21.71 6.61 7.15
N LEU A 143 21.04 6.83 8.28
CA LEU A 143 19.60 7.14 8.31
C LEU A 143 19.30 8.51 7.70
N LEU A 144 20.13 9.53 7.97
CA LEU A 144 19.98 10.86 7.37
C LEU A 144 20.18 10.81 5.85
N ALA A 145 21.16 10.04 5.36
CA ALA A 145 21.37 9.83 3.93
C ALA A 145 20.17 9.14 3.27
N ILE A 146 19.53 8.17 3.95
CA ILE A 146 18.27 7.56 3.48
C ILE A 146 17.15 8.60 3.40
N ALA A 147 17.02 9.46 4.39
CA ALA A 147 16.00 10.51 4.38
C ALA A 147 16.22 11.49 3.22
N ASP A 148 17.46 11.90 2.98
CA ASP A 148 17.79 12.80 1.87
C ASP A 148 17.56 12.13 0.51
N GLU A 149 17.84 10.83 0.37
CA GLU A 149 17.48 10.06 -0.84
C GLU A 149 15.96 10.02 -1.05
N LEU A 150 15.19 9.72 0.01
CA LEU A 150 13.72 9.67 -0.04
C LEU A 150 13.13 10.99 -0.52
N GLU A 151 13.58 12.11 0.04
CA GLU A 151 13.10 13.44 -0.32
C GLU A 151 13.58 13.87 -1.71
N GLY A 152 14.88 13.73 -2.00
CA GLY A 152 15.48 14.25 -3.23
C GLY A 152 15.18 13.40 -4.47
N ARG A 153 15.31 12.07 -4.36
CA ARG A 153 15.18 11.16 -5.52
C ARG A 153 13.74 10.75 -5.79
N TYR A 154 12.97 10.48 -4.75
CA TYR A 154 11.61 9.94 -4.89
C TYR A 154 10.51 10.95 -4.58
N GLY A 155 10.85 12.12 -4.02
CA GLY A 155 9.88 13.13 -3.59
C GLY A 155 9.07 12.70 -2.36
N ALA A 156 9.55 11.71 -1.61
CA ALA A 156 8.89 11.11 -0.46
C ALA A 156 9.15 11.92 0.83
N ARG A 157 8.60 13.14 0.88
CA ARG A 157 8.89 14.12 1.94
C ARG A 157 8.41 13.67 3.32
N THR A 158 7.21 13.08 3.39
CA THR A 158 6.65 12.61 4.66
C THR A 158 7.46 11.42 5.19
N CYS A 159 7.83 10.49 4.31
CA CYS A 159 8.68 9.37 4.66
C CYS A 159 10.11 9.82 5.04
N ALA A 160 10.68 10.81 4.35
CA ALA A 160 11.98 11.38 4.72
C ALA A 160 11.95 12.01 6.12
N ALA A 161 10.94 12.82 6.42
CA ALA A 161 10.75 13.40 7.76
C ALA A 161 10.63 12.32 8.84
N PHE A 162 9.89 11.23 8.57
CA PHE A 162 9.77 10.09 9.46
C PHE A 162 11.13 9.41 9.73
N VAL A 163 11.98 9.24 8.72
CA VAL A 163 13.32 8.67 8.89
C VAL A 163 14.24 9.61 9.69
N ARG A 164 14.14 10.94 9.49
CA ARG A 164 14.89 11.92 10.30
C ARG A 164 14.49 11.88 11.77
N GLU A 165 13.19 11.82 12.04
CA GLU A 165 12.67 11.65 13.39
C GLU A 165 13.18 10.35 14.02
N ALA A 166 13.16 9.25 13.27
CA ALA A 166 13.70 7.97 13.73
C ALA A 166 15.19 8.07 14.09
N ALA A 167 16.00 8.75 13.28
CA ALA A 167 17.42 8.96 13.56
C ALA A 167 17.67 9.72 14.88
N GLU A 168 16.87 10.75 15.18
CA GLU A 168 16.94 11.48 16.45
C GLU A 168 16.48 10.62 17.63
N VAL A 169 15.38 9.87 17.48
CA VAL A 169 14.88 8.95 18.51
C VAL A 169 15.90 7.86 18.79
N TYR A 170 16.50 7.27 17.75
CA TYR A 170 17.44 6.16 17.89
C TYR A 170 18.70 6.59 18.63
N GLN A 171 19.21 7.79 18.34
CA GLN A 171 20.32 8.37 19.10
C GLN A 171 19.99 8.53 20.59
N ARG A 172 18.80 9.08 20.92
CA ARG A 172 18.37 9.25 22.31
C ARG A 172 18.14 7.93 23.04
N ARG A 173 17.67 6.90 22.32
CA ARG A 173 17.28 5.60 22.85
C ARG A 173 18.35 4.53 22.75
N LYS A 174 19.54 4.87 22.24
CA LYS A 174 20.66 3.95 22.02
C LYS A 174 20.30 2.76 21.12
N LEU A 175 19.67 3.03 19.98
CA LEU A 175 19.24 2.03 18.98
C LEU A 175 20.05 2.08 17.69
N LEU A 176 21.09 2.91 17.62
CA LEU A 176 21.97 2.99 16.46
C LEU A 176 22.96 1.81 16.47
N LYS A 177 23.58 1.58 15.32
CA LYS A 177 24.66 0.60 15.18
C LYS A 177 25.81 0.93 16.13
N GLY A 178 26.25 -0.05 16.91
CA GLY A 178 27.30 0.10 17.91
C GLY A 178 26.80 0.54 19.29
N ASP A 179 25.53 0.92 19.44
CA ASP A 179 24.94 1.13 20.75
C ASP A 179 24.79 -0.20 21.48
N ILE A 180 25.15 -0.20 22.76
CA ILE A 180 24.95 -1.33 23.66
C ILE A 180 23.62 -1.12 24.38
N PRO A 181 22.69 -2.10 24.36
CA PRO A 181 21.47 -2.02 25.15
C PRO A 181 21.82 -1.75 26.60
N ALA A 182 21.10 -0.82 27.25
CA ALA A 182 21.25 -0.63 28.68
C ALA A 182 20.92 -1.98 29.38
N LEU A 183 21.92 -2.55 30.06
CA LEU A 183 21.76 -3.67 31.00
C LEU A 183 20.92 -3.24 32.20
#